data_AF-A0A5J4KDX8-F1
#
_entry.id   AF-A0A5J4KDX8-F1
#
_cell.length_a   1.000
_cell.length_b   1.000
_cell.length_c   1.000
_cell.angle_alpha   90.00
_cell.angle_beta   90.00
_cell.angle_gamma   90.00
#
_symmetry.space_group_name_H-M   'P 1'
#
loop_
_entity.id
_entity.type
_entity.pdbx_description
1 polymer ?
#
loop_
_entity_poly.entity_id
_entity_poly.type
_entity_poly.pdbx_seq_one_letter_code
_entity_poly.pdbx_strand_id
1 'polypeptide(L)'
;MTDLTSIPDFDEVTAFIKERVEAMRTPASQWADLARLAIQGLPHDVHRLAELEKRINAIRGELRRVVLAASEHFSEEQLNDLRKRVGMSKTAWRAAKSKRAVTIKHGFSLVIY
;
A
#
# COMPACT_ATOMS: atom_id res chain seq x y z
N MET A 1 -6.27 -17.97 -1.31
CA MET A 1 -4.83 -17.64 -1.34
C MET A 1 -4.44 -17.71 -2.80
N THR A 2 -4.21 -16.58 -3.47
CA THR A 2 -3.94 -16.55 -4.91
C THR A 2 -2.61 -17.25 -5.18
N ASP A 3 -2.63 -18.29 -6.00
CA ASP A 3 -1.42 -19.01 -6.41
C ASP A 3 -0.63 -18.13 -7.38
N LEU A 4 0.50 -17.59 -6.93
CA LEU A 4 1.34 -16.68 -7.71
C LEU A 4 2.41 -17.44 -8.52
N THR A 5 2.31 -18.78 -8.63
CA THR A 5 3.24 -19.61 -9.43
C THR A 5 2.83 -19.75 -10.89
N SER A 6 1.59 -19.36 -11.23
CA SER A 6 1.02 -19.30 -12.58
C SER A 6 0.84 -17.85 -13.04
N ILE A 7 0.65 -17.63 -14.36
CA ILE A 7 0.28 -16.31 -14.90
C ILE A 7 -0.96 -15.82 -14.14
N PRO A 8 -0.87 -14.71 -13.39
CA PRO A 8 -1.96 -14.28 -12.54
C PRO A 8 -3.09 -13.70 -13.38
N ASP A 9 -4.34 -14.03 -13.04
CA ASP A 9 -5.50 -13.48 -13.72
C ASP A 9 -5.58 -11.95 -13.50
N PHE A 10 -5.85 -11.21 -14.57
CA PHE A 10 -5.81 -9.76 -14.54
C PHE A 10 -6.93 -9.17 -13.66
N ASP A 11 -8.13 -9.75 -13.71
CA ASP A 11 -9.28 -9.25 -12.95
C ASP A 11 -9.16 -9.63 -11.48
N GLU A 12 -8.67 -10.83 -11.15
CA GLU A 12 -8.37 -11.25 -9.78
C GLU A 12 -7.30 -10.35 -9.14
N VAL A 13 -6.20 -10.09 -9.85
CA VAL A 13 -5.14 -9.18 -9.38
C VAL A 13 -5.70 -7.77 -9.17
N THR A 14 -6.50 -7.27 -10.12
CA THR A 14 -7.10 -5.95 -10.04
C THR A 14 -8.02 -5.84 -8.82
N ALA A 15 -8.90 -6.82 -8.60
CA ALA A 15 -9.80 -6.86 -7.46
C ALA A 15 -9.03 -6.91 -6.13
N PHE A 16 -8.02 -7.77 -6.03
CA PHE A 16 -7.20 -7.89 -4.83
C PHE A 16 -6.47 -6.59 -4.49
N ILE A 17 -5.79 -5.99 -5.48
CA ILE A 17 -5.05 -4.74 -5.26
C ILE A 17 -6.03 -3.63 -4.85
N LYS A 18 -7.19 -3.54 -5.51
CA LYS A 18 -8.22 -2.54 -5.18
C LYS A 18 -8.71 -2.69 -3.74
N GLU A 19 -9.07 -3.89 -3.32
CA GLU A 19 -9.52 -4.17 -1.95
C GLU A 19 -8.47 -3.75 -0.93
N ARG A 20 -7.18 -4.07 -1.18
CA ARG A 20 -6.08 -3.72 -0.27
C ARG A 20 -5.78 -2.23 -0.24
N VAL A 21 -5.86 -1.54 -1.38
CA VAL A 21 -5.74 -0.07 -1.44
C VAL A 21 -6.86 0.58 -0.63
N GLU A 22 -8.11 0.15 -0.84
CA GLU A 22 -9.27 0.67 -0.12
C GLU A 22 -9.17 0.40 1.39
N ALA A 23 -8.79 -0.81 1.79
CA ALA A 23 -8.59 -1.20 3.19
C ALA A 23 -7.46 -0.42 3.89
N MET A 24 -6.50 0.11 3.13
CA MET A 24 -5.37 0.89 3.65
C MET A 24 -5.70 2.38 3.85
N ARG A 25 -6.66 2.94 3.12
CA ARG A 25 -6.95 4.39 3.12
C ARG A 25 -7.23 4.95 4.52
N THR A 26 -8.19 4.36 5.23
CA THR A 26 -8.57 4.85 6.57
C THR A 26 -7.43 4.68 7.59
N PRO A 27 -6.77 3.50 7.70
CA PRO A 27 -5.60 3.37 8.57
C PRO A 27 -4.48 4.34 8.23
N ALA A 28 -4.19 4.57 6.94
CA ALA A 28 -3.17 5.50 6.48
C ALA A 28 -3.46 6.94 6.89
N SER A 29 -4.70 7.40 6.76
CA SER A 29 -5.11 8.74 7.21
C SER A 29 -4.96 8.88 8.72
N GLN A 30 -5.50 7.94 9.50
CA GLN A 30 -5.41 7.96 10.96
C GLN A 30 -3.96 7.94 11.45
N TRP A 31 -3.13 7.11 10.80
CA TRP A 31 -1.71 7.04 11.10
C TRP A 31 -1.01 8.36 10.80
N ALA A 32 -1.31 8.99 9.65
CA ALA A 32 -0.71 10.26 9.28
C ALA A 32 -1.06 11.38 10.27
N ASP A 33 -2.30 11.41 10.76
CA ASP A 33 -2.73 12.40 11.75
C ASP A 33 -1.99 12.23 13.09
N LEU A 34 -1.90 11.00 13.60
CA LEU A 34 -1.15 10.69 14.82
C LEU A 34 0.36 10.90 14.65
N ALA A 35 0.93 10.54 13.51
CA ALA A 35 2.35 10.72 13.22
C ALA A 35 2.75 12.20 13.17
N ARG A 36 1.86 13.09 12.69
CA ARG A 36 2.10 14.55 12.74
C ARG A 36 2.18 15.06 14.17
N LEU A 37 1.28 14.61 15.05
CA LEU A 37 1.32 14.97 16.48
C LEU A 37 2.62 14.47 17.12
N ALA A 38 3.01 13.23 16.83
CA ALA A 38 4.26 12.64 17.34
C ALA A 38 5.49 13.45 16.91
N ILE A 39 5.58 13.88 15.65
CA ILE A 39 6.69 14.69 15.13
C ILE A 39 6.74 16.06 15.81
N GLN A 40 5.59 16.64 16.13
CA GLN A 40 5.48 17.93 16.81
C GLN A 40 5.72 17.84 18.32
N GLY A 41 5.93 16.63 18.86
CA GLY A 41 6.06 16.41 20.31
C GLY A 41 4.76 16.64 21.07
N LEU A 42 3.61 16.61 20.38
CA LEU A 42 2.30 16.80 20.98
C LEU A 42 1.77 15.49 21.58
N PRO A 43 0.88 15.57 22.59
CA PRO A 43 0.20 14.40 23.12
C PRO A 43 -0.54 13.63 22.03
N HIS A 44 -0.34 12.31 21.98
CA HIS A 44 -0.96 11.42 21.00
C HIS A 44 -1.02 10.00 21.56
N ASP A 45 -1.84 9.15 20.93
CA ASP A 45 -1.94 7.74 21.26
C ASP A 45 -0.81 6.95 20.58
N VAL A 46 0.25 6.68 21.34
CA VAL A 46 1.44 5.93 20.89
C VAL A 46 1.09 4.48 20.52
N HIS A 47 0.19 3.85 21.28
CA HIS A 47 -0.20 2.47 21.04
C HIS A 47 -0.99 2.34 19.74
N ARG A 48 -1.94 3.26 19.52
CA ARG A 48 -2.71 3.31 18.28
C ARG A 48 -1.83 3.62 17.08
N LEU A 49 -0.85 4.53 17.23
CA LEU A 49 0.10 4.84 16.17
C LEU A 49 0.91 3.59 15.75
N ALA A 50 1.42 2.82 16.72
CA ALA A 50 2.16 1.58 16.45
C ALA A 50 1.28 0.48 15.84
N GLU A 51 0.02 0.35 16.29
CA GLU A 51 -0.95 -0.61 15.74
C GLU A 51 -1.25 -0.30 14.26
N LEU A 52 -1.52 0.97 13.96
CA LEU A 52 -1.79 1.42 12.59
C LEU A 52 -0.57 1.25 11.70
N GLU A 53 0.64 1.55 12.20
CA GLU A 53 1.89 1.30 11.48
C GLU A 53 2.04 -0.18 11.09
N LYS A 54 1.82 -1.08 12.05
CA LYS A 54 1.89 -2.53 11.83
C LYS A 54 0.87 -2.98 10.78
N ARG A 55 -0.39 -2.51 10.88
CA ARG A 55 -1.46 -2.84 9.95
C ARG A 55 -1.15 -2.36 8.53
N ILE A 56 -0.69 -1.11 8.37
CA ILE A 56 -0.32 -0.55 7.07
C ILE A 56 0.83 -1.35 6.45
N ASN A 57 1.85 -1.68 7.24
CA ASN A 57 3.00 -2.47 6.76
C ASN A 57 2.61 -3.89 6.34
N ALA A 58 1.65 -4.53 7.03
CA ALA A 58 1.11 -5.82 6.62
C ALA A 58 0.42 -5.73 5.25
N ILE A 59 -0.48 -4.76 5.07
CA ILE A 59 -1.17 -4.54 3.78
C ILE A 59 -0.17 -4.22 2.67
N ARG A 60 0.83 -3.37 2.94
CA ARG A 60 1.90 -3.07 1.98
C ARG A 60 2.72 -4.30 1.61
N GLY A 61 2.95 -5.21 2.55
CA GLY A 61 3.63 -6.48 2.28
C GLY A 61 2.84 -7.41 1.35
N GLU A 62 1.52 -7.43 1.48
CA GLU A 62 0.61 -8.12 0.54
C GLU A 62 0.60 -7.45 -0.83
N LEU A 63 0.35 -6.14 -0.88
CA LEU A 63 0.37 -5.35 -2.11
C LEU A 63 1.68 -5.52 -2.87
N ARG A 64 2.83 -5.45 -2.18
CA ARG A 64 4.13 -5.59 -2.81
C ARG A 64 4.28 -6.91 -3.55
N ARG A 65 3.85 -8.02 -2.95
CA ARG A 65 3.95 -9.36 -3.57
C ARG A 65 3.16 -9.41 -4.86
N VAL A 66 1.91 -8.95 -4.83
CA VAL A 66 1.02 -8.99 -5.99
C VAL A 66 1.41 -7.98 -7.07
N VAL A 67 1.83 -6.77 -6.70
CA VAL A 67 2.31 -5.75 -7.64
C VAL A 67 3.59 -6.19 -8.34
N LEU A 68 4.47 -6.93 -7.68
CA LEU A 68 5.67 -7.51 -8.31
C LEU A 68 5.29 -8.59 -9.32
N ALA A 69 4.45 -9.55 -8.93
CA ALA A 69 3.95 -10.58 -9.85
C ALA A 69 3.26 -9.95 -11.07
N ALA A 70 2.38 -8.96 -10.86
CA ALA A 70 1.76 -8.21 -11.95
C ALA A 70 2.81 -7.54 -12.85
N SER A 71 3.84 -6.93 -12.27
CA SER A 71 4.91 -6.26 -13.02
C SER A 71 5.81 -7.23 -13.81
N GLU A 72 5.84 -8.51 -13.43
CA GLU A 72 6.61 -9.56 -14.12
C GLU A 72 5.82 -10.19 -15.28
N HIS A 73 4.48 -10.22 -15.18
CA HIS A 73 3.63 -10.94 -16.14
C HIS A 73 2.82 -10.04 -17.09
N PHE A 74 2.53 -8.79 -16.72
CA PHE A 74 1.68 -7.90 -17.51
C PHE A 74 2.48 -6.91 -18.35
N SER A 75 1.95 -6.56 -19.52
CA SER A 75 2.51 -5.52 -20.37
C SER A 75 2.41 -4.13 -19.72
N GLU A 76 3.17 -3.15 -20.21
CA GLU A 76 3.08 -1.77 -19.69
C GLU A 76 1.66 -1.18 -19.83
N GLU A 77 0.95 -1.53 -20.90
CA GLU A 77 -0.44 -1.10 -21.13
C GLU A 77 -1.38 -1.69 -20.08
N GLN A 78 -1.28 -2.99 -19.81
CA GLN A 78 -2.04 -3.68 -18.77
C GLN A 78 -1.73 -3.11 -17.39
N LEU A 79 -0.46 -2.86 -17.08
CA LEU A 79 -0.05 -2.24 -15.81
C LEU A 79 -0.61 -0.82 -15.65
N ASN A 80 -0.69 -0.05 -16.74
CA ASN A 80 -1.27 1.29 -16.71
C ASN A 80 -2.78 1.24 -16.50
N ASP A 81 -3.48 0.30 -17.14
CA ASP A 81 -4.92 0.09 -16.95
C ASP A 81 -5.23 -0.38 -15.53
N LEU A 82 -4.54 -1.42 -15.06
CA LEU A 82 -4.65 -1.92 -13.69
C LEU A 82 -4.47 -0.79 -12.67
N ARG A 83 -3.39 -0.02 -12.79
CA ARG A 83 -3.11 1.13 -11.91
C ARG A 83 -4.27 2.12 -11.87
N LYS A 84 -4.89 2.41 -13.02
CA LYS A 84 -6.06 3.30 -13.10
C LYS A 84 -7.29 2.69 -12.44
N ARG A 85 -7.58 1.40 -12.70
CA ARG A 85 -8.72 0.68 -12.12
C ARG A 85 -8.68 0.59 -10.59
N VAL A 86 -7.48 0.45 -10.03
CA VAL A 86 -7.26 0.38 -8.57
C VAL A 86 -7.09 1.76 -7.93
N GLY A 87 -7.16 2.85 -8.71
CA GLY A 87 -7.12 4.21 -8.20
C GLY A 87 -5.74 4.66 -7.68
N MET A 88 -4.64 4.08 -8.16
CA MET A 88 -3.29 4.43 -7.72
C MET A 88 -2.63 5.47 -8.63
N SER A 89 -1.91 6.44 -8.04
CA SER A 89 -1.01 7.30 -8.81
C SER A 89 0.23 6.53 -9.30
N LYS A 90 0.94 7.06 -10.30
CA LYS A 90 2.20 6.47 -10.78
C LYS A 90 3.24 6.37 -9.66
N THR A 91 3.28 7.36 -8.77
CA THR A 91 4.17 7.39 -7.61
C THR A 91 3.77 6.34 -6.58
N ALA A 92 2.47 6.22 -6.28
CA ALA A 92 1.93 5.19 -5.39
C ALA A 92 2.26 3.78 -5.89
N TRP A 93 2.10 3.53 -7.19
CA TRP A 93 2.46 2.25 -7.81
C TRP A 93 3.93 1.91 -7.63
N ARG A 94 4.82 2.88 -7.86
CA ARG A 94 6.26 2.71 -7.62
C ARG A 94 6.56 2.44 -6.14
N ALA A 95 5.90 3.16 -5.23
CA ALA A 95 6.06 2.99 -3.79
C ALA A 95 5.57 1.61 -3.30
N ALA A 96 4.56 1.01 -3.95
CA ALA A 96 4.07 -0.32 -3.60
C ALA A 96 5.11 -1.44 -3.84
N LYS A 97 6.05 -1.24 -4.77
CA LYS A 97 7.16 -2.19 -5.00
C LYS A 97 8.28 -2.08 -3.96
N SER A 98 8.33 -0.98 -3.21
CA SER A 98 9.37 -0.72 -2.22
C SER A 98 9.28 -1.68 -1.03
N LYS A 99 10.44 -2.19 -0.59
CA LYS A 99 10.57 -2.98 0.65
C LYS A 99 10.54 -2.09 1.91
N ARG A 100 10.54 -0.77 1.77
CA ARG A 100 10.61 0.16 2.90
C ARG A 100 9.33 0.12 3.71
N ALA A 101 9.48 -0.03 5.02
CA ALA A 101 8.39 0.06 5.98
C ALA A 101 7.93 1.51 6.16
N VAL A 102 6.63 1.69 6.37
CA VAL A 102 6.03 2.90 6.92
C VAL A 102 6.51 3.03 8.35
N THR A 103 7.14 4.17 8.65
CA THR A 103 7.56 4.60 9.99
C THR A 103 7.38 6.10 10.09
N ILE A 104 7.37 6.68 11.28
CA ILE A 104 7.24 8.14 11.44
C ILE A 104 8.29 8.91 10.61
N LYS A 105 9.50 8.36 10.47
CA LYS A 105 10.61 9.00 9.74
C LYS A 105 10.41 9.03 8.22
N HIS A 106 9.71 8.04 7.65
CA HIS A 106 9.72 7.79 6.20
C HIS A 106 8.36 7.38 5.61
N GLY A 107 7.31 7.33 6.43
CA GLY A 107 6.02 6.76 6.08
C GLY A 107 5.15 7.67 5.22
N PHE A 108 5.27 8.99 5.33
CA PHE A 108 4.43 9.94 4.60
C PHE A 108 4.51 9.83 3.07
N SER A 109 5.66 9.41 2.52
CA SER A 109 5.80 9.16 1.08
C SER A 109 5.34 7.77 0.65
N LEU A 110 5.00 6.91 1.61
CA LEU A 110 4.62 5.52 1.43
C LEU A 110 3.13 5.26 1.70
N VAL A 111 2.45 6.11 2.49
CA VAL A 111 1.00 6.09 2.60
C VAL A 111 0.37 6.73 1.37
N ILE A 112 -0.52 5.99 0.72
CA ILE A 112 -1.21 6.36 -0.52
C ILE A 112 -2.58 6.90 -0.11
N TYR A 113 -2.92 8.12 -0.56
CA TYR A 113 -4.27 8.68 -0.50
C TYR A 113 -5.09 8.21 -1.71
#